data_AF-A0A3D3EMM3-F1
#
_entry.id   AF-A0A3D3EMM3-F1
#
_cell.length_a   1.000
_cell.length_b   1.000
_cell.length_c   1.000
_cell.angle_alpha   90.00
_cell.angle_beta   90.00
_cell.angle_gamma   90.00
#
_symmetry.space_group_name_H-M   'P 1'
#
loop_
_entity.id
_entity.type
_entity.pdbx_description
1 polymer ?
#
loop_
_entity_poly.entity_id
_entity_poly.type
_entity_poly.pdbx_seq_one_letter_code
_entity_poly.pdbx_strand_id
1 'polypeptide(L)' 'MNIYDFKAKDRNGKEISLSDYQGKILLIVNTATQCGFTPQYDKLQNLYKKYAGEGLVILDFPC' A
#
# COMPACT_ATOMS: atom_id res chain seq x y z
N MET A 1 -7.29 -19.38 -0.33
CA MET A 1 -7.53 -17.94 -0.17
C MET A 1 -6.18 -17.25 -0.21
N ASN A 2 -5.96 -16.44 -1.23
CA ASN A 2 -4.73 -15.69 -1.49
C ASN A 2 -5.06 -14.19 -1.48
N ILE A 3 -4.07 -13.32 -1.28
CA ILE A 3 -4.23 -11.87 -1.31
C ILE A 3 -4.82 -11.37 -2.65
N TYR A 4 -4.60 -12.10 -3.74
CA TYR A 4 -5.11 -11.77 -5.07
C TYR A 4 -6.62 -12.00 -5.25
N ASP A 5 -7.28 -12.67 -4.30
CA ASP A 5 -8.73 -12.87 -4.32
C ASP A 5 -9.49 -11.61 -3.82
N PHE A 6 -8.78 -10.65 -3.24
CA PHE A 6 -9.38 -9.47 -2.62
C PHE A 6 -9.49 -8.28 -3.58
N LYS A 7 -10.45 -7.42 -3.29
CA LYS A 7 -10.64 -6.13 -3.94
C LYS A 7 -10.72 -5.04 -2.90
N ALA A 8 -10.25 -3.85 -3.25
CA ALA A 8 -10.24 -2.67 -2.40
C ALA A 8 -10.75 -1.46 -3.16
N LYS A 9 -11.36 -0.50 -2.46
CA LYS A 9 -11.65 0.81 -3.05
C LYS A 9 -10.44 1.72 -2.91
N ASP A 10 -10.09 2.41 -3.98
CA ASP A 10 -9.11 3.48 -3.94
C ASP A 10 -9.70 4.76 -3.30
N ARG A 11 -8.88 5.80 -3.20
CA ARG A 11 -9.28 7.11 -2.65
C ARG A 11 -10.44 7.79 -3.40
N ASN A 12 -10.71 7.40 -4.64
CA ASN A 12 -11.80 7.92 -5.48
C ASN A 12 -13.04 7.00 -5.43
N GLY A 13 -13.01 5.93 -4.62
CA GLY A 13 -14.07 4.94 -4.53
C GLY A 13 -14.06 3.91 -5.67
N LYS A 14 -13.07 3.93 -6.56
CA LYS A 14 -12.93 2.95 -7.64
C LYS A 14 -12.46 1.62 -7.06
N GLU A 15 -13.10 0.54 -7.46
CA GLU A 15 -12.69 -0.81 -7.07
C GLU A 15 -11.44 -1.25 -7.85
N ILE A 16 -10.42 -1.69 -7.11
CA ILE A 16 -9.13 -2.18 -7.59
C ILE A 16 -8.97 -3.63 -7.13
N SER A 17 -8.58 -4.51 -8.03
CA SER A 17 -8.30 -5.91 -7.71
C SER A 17 -6.87 -6.05 -7.22
N LEU A 18 -6.65 -6.76 -6.10
CA LEU A 18 -5.28 -6.96 -5.61
C LEU A 18 -4.47 -7.90 -6.51
N SER A 19 -5.14 -8.68 -7.37
CA SER A 19 -4.52 -9.45 -8.46
C SER A 19 -3.69 -8.60 -9.42
N ASP A 20 -4.00 -7.31 -9.55
CA ASP A 20 -3.27 -6.39 -10.45
C ASP A 20 -1.80 -6.20 -10.00
N TYR A 21 -1.50 -6.54 -8.74
CA TYR A 21 -0.17 -6.46 -8.16
C TYR A 21 0.55 -7.82 -8.09
N GLN A 22 0.06 -8.83 -8.81
CA GLN A 22 0.71 -10.14 -8.82
C GLN A 22 2.15 -10.06 -9.35
N GLY A 23 3.07 -10.75 -8.67
CA GLY A 23 4.51 -10.68 -8.96
C GLY A 23 5.22 -9.44 -8.40
N LYS A 24 4.52 -8.58 -7.66
CA LYS A 24 5.12 -7.49 -6.88
C LYS A 24 5.30 -7.90 -5.42
N ILE A 25 6.25 -7.24 -4.75
CA ILE A 25 6.38 -7.32 -3.29
C ILE A 25 5.42 -6.28 -2.72
N LEU A 26 4.44 -6.73 -1.94
CA LEU A 26 3.41 -5.86 -1.37
C LEU A 26 3.70 -5.55 0.09
N LEU A 27 3.73 -4.26 0.43
CA LEU A 27 3.66 -3.78 1.81
C LEU A 27 2.30 -3.13 2.02
N ILE A 28 1.43 -3.79 2.79
CA ILE A 28 0.09 -3.31 3.11
C ILE A 28 0.13 -2.64 4.49
N VAL A 29 -0.27 -1.38 4.57
CA VAL A 29 -0.17 -0.57 5.80
C VAL A 29 -1.52 0.04 6.11
N ASN A 30 -1.95 -0.03 7.36
CA ASN A 30 -3.03 0.80 7.87
C ASN A 30 -2.45 2.07 8.50
N THR A 31 -2.90 3.23 8.05
CA THR A 31 -2.42 4.53 8.57
C THR A 31 -3.54 5.33 9.21
N ALA A 32 -3.18 6.34 9.99
CA ALA A 32 -4.12 7.28 10.58
C ALA A 32 -3.47 8.67 10.60
N THR A 33 -4.22 9.71 10.24
CA THR A 33 -3.72 11.09 10.09
C THR A 33 -3.61 11.85 11.42
N GLN A 34 -4.23 11.34 12.48
CA GLN A 34 -4.25 11.94 13.83
C GLN A 34 -3.48 11.13 14.88
N CYS A 35 -2.67 10.16 14.45
CA CYS A 35 -1.87 9.36 15.36
C CYS A 35 -0.44 9.93 15.45
N GLY A 36 0.22 9.79 16.60
CA GLY A 36 1.63 10.22 16.79
C GLY A 36 2.65 9.52 15.87
N PHE A 37 2.19 8.66 14.97
CA PHE A 37 2.97 7.91 14.00
C PHE A 37 3.03 8.56 12.60
N THR A 38 2.52 9.78 12.40
CA THR A 38 2.68 10.53 11.12
C THR A 38 4.10 10.54 10.55
N PRO A 39 5.20 10.57 11.35
CA PRO A 39 6.57 10.46 10.84
C PRO A 39 6.88 9.16 10.08
N GLN A 40 6.00 8.16 10.11
CA GLN A 40 6.15 6.92 9.35
C GLN A 40 5.99 7.13 7.84
N TYR A 41 5.26 8.17 7.39
CA TYR A 41 5.08 8.45 5.97
C TYR A 41 6.41 8.72 5.25
N ASP A 42 7.30 9.48 5.88
CA ASP A 42 8.64 9.75 5.31
C ASP A 42 9.46 8.47 5.16
N LYS A 43 9.35 7.57 6.14
CA LYS A 43 10.04 6.26 6.09
C LYS A 43 9.45 5.37 4.99
N LEU A 44 8.13 5.32 4.85
CA LEU A 44 7.45 4.58 3.79
C LEU A 44 7.80 5.14 2.41
N GLN A 45 7.85 6.46 2.27
CA GLN A 45 8.25 7.11 1.03
C GLN A 45 9.72 6.80 0.68
N ASN A 46 10.63 6.85 1.65
CA ASN A 46 12.03 6.50 1.44
C ASN A 46 12.20 5.02 1.05
N LEU A 47 11.43 4.13 1.68
CA LEU A 47 11.42 2.70 1.33
C LEU A 47 10.93 2.49 -0.10
N TYR A 48 9.83 3.14 -0.49
CA TYR A 48 9.29 3.07 -1.84
C TYR A 48 10.29 3.61 -2.86
N LYS A 49 10.88 4.80 -2.63
CA LYS A 49 11.91 5.38 -3.50
C LYS A 49 13.08 4.43 -3.72
N LYS A 50 13.49 3.69 -2.68
CA LYS A 50 14.60 2.76 -2.75
C LYS A 50 14.29 1.51 -3.56
N TYR A 51 13.10 0.92 -3.41
CA TYR A 51 12.81 -0.43 -3.93
C TYR A 51 11.68 -0.51 -4.97
N ALA A 52 11.05 0.61 -5.35
CA ALA A 52 10.00 0.61 -6.37
C ALA A 52 10.49 0.05 -7.72
N GLY A 53 11.73 0.35 -8.10
CA GLY A 53 12.36 -0.21 -9.30
C GLY A 53 12.62 -1.72 -9.23
N GLU A 54 12.66 -2.28 -8.01
CA GLU A 54 12.82 -3.71 -7.74
C GLU A 54 11.48 -4.42 -7.51
N GLY A 55 10.35 -3.73 -7.73
CA GLY A 55 9.02 -4.31 -7.66
C GLY A 55 8.30 -4.17 -6.32
N LEU A 56 8.80 -3.34 -5.40
CA LEU A 56 8.05 -2.98 -4.18
C LEU A 56 6.84 -2.09 -4.52
N VAL A 57 5.68 -2.42 -3.94
CA VAL A 57 4.47 -1.61 -3.95
C VAL A 57 3.96 -1.46 -2.52
N ILE A 58 3.64 -0.22 -2.12
CA ILE A 58 3.03 0.07 -0.81
C ILE A 58 1.55 0.40 -1.03
N LEU A 59 0.67 -0.36 -0.38
CA LEU A 59 -0.78 -0.11 -0.35
C LEU A 59 -1.14 0.48 1.02
N ASP A 60 -1.48 1.76 1.02
CA ASP A 60 -1.87 2.50 2.22
C ASP A 60 -3.40 2.54 2.37
N PHE A 61 -3.89 2.03 3.51
CA PHE A 61 -5.30 1.95 3.89
C PHE A 61 -5.57 2.80 5.15
N PRO A 62 -5.90 4.09 5.00
CA PRO A 62 -6.22 4.94 6.15
C PRO A 62 -7.50 4.48 6.87
N CYS A 63 -7.50 4.53 8.20
CA CYS A 63 -8.64 4.22 9.07
C CYS A 63 -8.88 5.32 10.12
#